data_AF-A0A6A6SRV0-F1
#
_entry.id   AF-A0A6A6SRV0-F1
#
_cell.length_a   1.000
_cell.length_b   1.000
_cell.length_c   1.000
_cell.angle_alpha   90.00
_cell.angle_beta   90.00
_cell.angle_gamma   90.00
#
_symmetry.space_group_name_H-M   'P 1'
#
loop_
_entity.id
_entity.type
_entity.pdbx_description
1 polymer ?
#
loop_
_entity_poly.entity_id
_entity_poly.type
_entity_poly.pdbx_seq_one_letter_code
_entity_poly.pdbx_strand_id
1 'polypeptide(L)'
;MLQTTNVKSLQVGIKHKLMGVDADLRFSGIYPTTNAQACEKGWFCPYLFASARTPQIPRANDFAICQFFGPFLNGDYLMAHKLLSESVHTLSLCDPNPQTDIGTNRMVVVFTGISPYRGSMWSQSRRPGCGTIIFHLLDGCPALVLPVTNRAPICAWSPWTLSQMRTAQHAINPQVAGTGGYSAEWQHEQICEWLDTIVSVQHLSPAIQGRYVEVLGRSVSLVLNGALALDKCQPLLGKLDPERAGIVMFRY
;
A
#
# COMPACT_ATOMS: atom_id res chain seq x y z
N MET A 1 -10.29 -15.68 13.33
CA MET A 1 -8.91 -15.26 13.00
C MET A 1 -8.78 -15.35 11.49
N LEU A 2 -8.42 -14.28 10.78
CA LEU A 2 -8.12 -14.36 9.35
C LEU A 2 -6.76 -15.07 9.21
N GLN A 3 -6.72 -16.16 8.44
CA GLN A 3 -5.51 -16.91 8.16
C GLN A 3 -5.30 -16.93 6.65
N THR A 4 -4.08 -16.68 6.21
CA THR A 4 -3.76 -16.78 4.78
C THR A 4 -3.61 -18.24 4.40
N THR A 5 -4.42 -18.71 3.47
CA THR A 5 -4.40 -20.08 2.93
C THR A 5 -4.08 -20.13 1.44
N ASN A 6 -4.18 -18.99 0.76
CA ASN A 6 -3.89 -18.86 -0.65
C ASN A 6 -3.22 -17.51 -1.00
N VAL A 7 -2.37 -17.53 -2.02
CA VAL A 7 -1.76 -16.32 -2.60
C VAL A 7 -2.16 -16.22 -4.08
N LYS A 8 -2.95 -15.20 -4.41
CA LYS A 8 -3.34 -14.90 -5.78
C LYS A 8 -2.32 -13.96 -6.43
N SER A 9 -1.74 -14.37 -7.55
CA SER A 9 -0.79 -13.54 -8.30
C SER A 9 -1.45 -12.96 -9.54
N LEU A 10 -1.41 -11.64 -9.68
CA LEU A 10 -2.00 -10.88 -10.78
C LEU A 10 -0.89 -10.26 -11.61
N GLN A 11 -0.73 -10.73 -12.85
CA GLN A 11 0.14 -10.05 -13.80
C GLN A 11 -0.60 -8.85 -14.40
N VAL A 12 -0.07 -7.65 -14.18
CA VAL A 12 -0.71 -6.41 -14.61
C VAL A 12 0.15 -5.66 -15.63
N GLY A 13 -0.49 -5.23 -16.71
CA GLY A 13 0.07 -4.35 -17.72
C GLY A 13 -0.45 -2.91 -17.56
N ILE A 14 0.45 -1.96 -17.36
CA ILE A 14 0.15 -0.53 -17.20
C ILE A 14 0.56 0.19 -18.47
N LYS A 15 -0.40 0.46 -19.36
CA LYS A 15 -0.13 1.20 -20.59
C LYS A 15 0.14 2.67 -20.29
N HIS A 16 1.16 3.25 -20.93
CA HIS A 16 1.49 4.66 -20.81
C HIS A 16 2.14 5.19 -22.09
N LYS A 17 2.09 6.51 -22.28
CA LYS A 17 2.87 7.22 -23.32
C LYS A 17 4.01 8.07 -22.73
N LEU A 18 4.26 7.93 -21.43
CA LEU A 18 5.28 8.68 -20.71
C LEU A 18 6.68 8.29 -21.16
N MET A 19 7.58 9.28 -21.20
CA MET A 19 8.99 9.13 -21.59
C MET A 19 9.90 9.50 -20.41
N GLY A 20 9.81 8.75 -19.30
CA GLY A 20 10.69 8.96 -18.14
C GLY A 20 10.44 10.31 -17.46
N VAL A 21 9.20 10.52 -17.01
CA VAL A 21 8.79 11.76 -16.33
C VAL A 21 8.97 11.57 -14.83
N ASP A 22 9.37 12.62 -14.11
CA ASP A 22 9.46 12.55 -12.66
C ASP A 22 8.08 12.34 -12.01
N ALA A 23 8.05 11.49 -10.99
CA ALA A 23 6.88 11.31 -10.15
C ALA A 23 6.78 12.46 -9.14
N ASP A 24 5.61 13.10 -9.02
CA ASP A 24 5.29 14.03 -7.93
C ASP A 24 5.09 13.21 -6.65
N LEU A 25 6.19 12.97 -5.95
CA LEU A 25 6.22 12.33 -4.65
C LEU A 25 6.24 13.36 -3.54
N ARG A 26 5.37 13.16 -2.55
CA ARG A 26 5.29 13.95 -1.32
C ARG A 26 5.30 13.01 -0.12
N PHE A 27 5.77 13.50 1.01
CA PHE A 27 6.00 12.68 2.19
C PHE A 27 5.22 13.23 3.37
N SER A 28 4.47 12.37 4.05
CA SER A 28 3.78 12.68 5.30
C SER A 28 4.58 12.17 6.49
N GLY A 29 4.51 12.86 7.63
CA GLY A 29 5.19 12.45 8.88
C GLY A 29 6.70 12.28 8.70
N ILE A 30 7.37 13.34 8.23
CA ILE A 30 8.80 13.33 7.90
C ILE A 30 9.62 13.44 9.18
N TYR A 31 10.64 12.59 9.32
CA TYR A 31 11.61 12.64 10.43
C TYR A 31 13.02 12.29 9.94
N PRO A 32 14.09 12.71 10.65
CA PRO A 32 15.45 12.37 10.27
C PRO A 32 15.68 10.86 10.21
N THR A 33 16.37 10.40 9.17
CA THR A 33 16.67 8.96 9.05
C THR A 33 17.71 8.52 10.08
N THR A 34 17.56 7.31 10.60
CA THR A 34 18.61 6.63 11.36
C THR A 34 19.59 5.88 10.45
N ASN A 35 19.22 5.63 9.19
CA ASN A 35 20.02 4.91 8.21
C ASN A 35 19.83 5.46 6.79
N ALA A 36 20.70 6.41 6.39
CA ALA A 36 20.64 7.03 5.06
C ALA A 36 20.95 6.08 3.89
N GLN A 37 21.43 4.85 4.16
CA GLN A 37 21.66 3.82 3.14
C GLN A 37 20.47 2.87 2.97
N ALA A 38 19.47 2.94 3.87
CA ALA A 38 18.25 2.15 3.77
C ALA A 38 17.49 2.47 2.48
N CYS A 39 17.16 1.43 1.72
CA CYS A 39 16.44 1.52 0.44
C CYS A 39 15.02 0.95 0.51
N GLU A 40 14.66 0.31 1.62
CA GLU A 40 13.41 -0.40 1.87
C GLU A 40 12.20 0.55 1.87
N LYS A 41 12.39 1.81 2.28
CA LYS A 41 11.34 2.86 2.20
C LYS A 41 10.83 3.11 0.78
N GLY A 42 11.61 2.73 -0.23
CA GLY A 42 11.25 2.76 -1.64
C GLY A 42 10.74 1.43 -2.19
N TRP A 43 10.25 0.50 -1.36
CA TRP A 43 9.85 -0.83 -1.81
C TRP A 43 8.81 -0.81 -2.95
N PHE A 44 7.97 0.22 -3.00
CA PHE A 44 6.94 0.37 -4.02
C PHE A 44 7.39 1.18 -5.27
N CYS A 45 8.58 1.79 -5.25
CA CYS A 45 9.17 2.47 -6.41
C CYS A 45 9.17 1.67 -7.72
N PRO A 46 9.35 0.34 -7.73
CA PRO A 46 9.32 -0.43 -8.97
C PRO A 46 7.99 -0.32 -9.73
N TYR A 47 6.87 -0.07 -9.06
CA TYR A 47 5.58 0.23 -9.71
C TYR A 47 5.65 1.50 -10.56
N LEU A 48 6.18 2.59 -9.98
CA LEU A 48 6.34 3.87 -10.66
C LEU A 48 7.38 3.74 -11.79
N PHE A 49 8.50 3.09 -11.52
CA PHE A 49 9.54 2.84 -12.51
C PHE A 49 9.01 2.05 -13.72
N ALA A 50 8.26 0.96 -13.49
CA ALA A 50 7.69 0.15 -14.55
C ALA A 50 6.72 0.96 -15.44
N SER A 51 6.02 1.93 -14.84
CA SER A 51 5.09 2.83 -15.53
C SER A 51 5.74 4.12 -16.06
N ALA A 52 7.07 4.12 -16.20
CA ALA A 52 7.88 5.23 -16.71
C ALA A 52 7.75 6.55 -15.94
N ARG A 53 7.53 6.43 -14.63
CA ARG A 53 7.52 7.52 -13.66
C ARG A 53 8.72 7.38 -12.74
N THR A 54 9.64 8.32 -12.79
CA THR A 54 10.89 8.27 -12.02
C THR A 54 10.62 8.65 -10.57
N PRO A 55 10.74 7.72 -9.61
CA PRO A 55 10.54 8.04 -8.20
C PRO A 55 11.82 8.63 -7.60
N GLN A 56 11.69 9.71 -6.84
CA GLN A 56 12.79 10.32 -6.07
C GLN A 56 12.44 10.31 -4.58
N ILE A 57 13.21 9.56 -3.79
CA ILE A 57 13.01 9.46 -2.34
C ILE A 57 14.23 10.07 -1.62
N PRO A 58 14.02 11.00 -0.68
CA PRO A 58 15.12 11.58 0.09
C PRO A 58 15.78 10.53 0.97
N ARG A 59 17.10 10.44 0.90
CA ARG A 59 17.88 9.52 1.76
C ARG A 59 17.91 10.00 3.20
N ALA A 60 18.06 11.31 3.41
CA ALA A 60 18.26 11.93 4.73
C ALA A 60 17.05 11.87 5.66
N ASN A 61 15.86 11.59 5.14
CA ASN A 61 14.63 11.57 5.91
C ASN A 61 13.89 10.25 5.72
N ASP A 62 13.26 9.79 6.80
CA ASP A 62 12.21 8.78 6.76
C ASP A 62 10.85 9.48 6.85
N PHE A 63 9.78 8.72 6.62
CA PHE A 63 8.43 9.27 6.50
C PHE A 63 7.39 8.24 6.91
N ALA A 64 6.22 8.69 7.36
CA ALA A 64 5.08 7.83 7.66
C ALA A 64 4.45 7.23 6.40
N ILE A 65 4.20 8.07 5.39
CA ILE A 65 3.54 7.71 4.14
C ILE A 65 4.19 8.45 2.97
N CYS A 66 4.55 7.72 1.90
CA CYS A 66 4.88 8.33 0.62
C CYS A 66 3.62 8.43 -0.24
N GLN A 67 3.42 9.58 -0.86
CA GLN A 67 2.22 9.95 -1.60
C GLN A 67 2.60 10.32 -3.03
N PHE A 68 1.89 9.77 -4.00
CA PHE A 68 2.11 10.00 -5.43
C PHE A 68 0.94 10.77 -6.04
N PHE A 69 1.20 11.98 -6.54
CA PHE A 69 0.17 12.88 -7.08
C PHE A 69 0.12 12.96 -8.60
N GLY A 70 1.16 12.50 -9.30
CA GLY A 70 1.14 12.47 -10.75
C GLY A 70 2.50 12.18 -11.38
N PRO A 71 2.53 11.88 -12.68
CA PRO A 71 1.39 11.91 -13.62
C PRO A 71 0.42 10.72 -13.47
N PHE A 72 -0.88 11.02 -13.55
CA PHE A 72 -1.94 10.02 -13.49
C PHE A 72 -2.03 9.20 -14.76
N LEU A 73 -2.18 7.88 -14.61
CA LEU A 73 -2.48 6.95 -15.68
C LEU A 73 -3.84 6.31 -15.42
N ASN A 74 -4.60 6.06 -16.49
CA ASN A 74 -5.83 5.28 -16.39
C ASN A 74 -5.58 3.88 -15.78
N GLY A 75 -4.36 3.35 -15.94
CA GLY A 75 -3.94 2.11 -15.30
C GLY A 75 -3.90 2.16 -13.77
N ASP A 76 -3.67 3.33 -13.15
CA ASP A 76 -3.68 3.47 -11.69
C ASP A 76 -5.10 3.25 -11.13
N TYR A 77 -6.09 3.84 -11.81
CA TYR A 77 -7.51 3.71 -11.50
C TYR A 77 -7.99 2.25 -11.64
N LEU A 78 -7.70 1.65 -12.80
CA LEU A 78 -8.07 0.26 -13.07
C LEU A 78 -7.35 -0.73 -12.16
N MET A 79 -6.13 -0.39 -11.71
CA MET A 79 -5.41 -1.20 -10.72
C MET A 79 -6.20 -1.27 -9.41
N ALA A 80 -6.65 -0.14 -8.88
CA ALA A 80 -7.44 -0.11 -7.65
C ALA A 80 -8.67 -1.03 -7.73
N HIS A 81 -9.41 -0.94 -8.84
CA HIS A 81 -10.58 -1.78 -9.09
C HIS A 81 -10.20 -3.25 -9.13
N LYS A 82 -9.12 -3.57 -9.84
CA LYS A 82 -8.70 -4.95 -10.01
C LYS A 82 -8.26 -5.55 -8.68
N LEU A 83 -7.44 -4.84 -7.92
CA LEU A 83 -6.99 -5.27 -6.59
C LEU A 83 -8.18 -5.49 -5.65
N LEU A 84 -9.16 -4.58 -5.65
CA LEU A 84 -10.38 -4.72 -4.86
C LEU A 84 -11.21 -5.93 -5.29
N SER A 85 -11.46 -6.10 -6.59
CA SER A 85 -12.28 -7.20 -7.13
C SER A 85 -11.67 -8.58 -6.88
N GLU A 86 -10.35 -8.64 -6.67
CA GLU A 86 -9.60 -9.87 -6.43
C GLU A 86 -9.29 -10.08 -4.95
N SER A 87 -9.67 -9.14 -4.09
CA SER A 87 -9.56 -9.26 -2.63
C SER A 87 -10.68 -10.14 -2.10
N VAL A 88 -10.34 -11.13 -1.26
CA VAL A 88 -11.31 -12.09 -0.73
C VAL A 88 -12.22 -11.47 0.33
N HIS A 89 -11.67 -10.54 1.11
CA HIS A 89 -12.39 -9.85 2.17
C HIS A 89 -12.26 -8.34 2.00
N THR A 90 -13.37 -7.62 2.18
CA THR A 90 -13.41 -6.16 2.06
C THR A 90 -14.06 -5.55 3.30
N LEU A 91 -13.36 -4.60 3.91
CA LEU A 91 -13.83 -3.74 4.98
C LEU A 91 -14.25 -2.40 4.36
N SER A 92 -15.55 -2.20 4.19
CA SER A 92 -16.08 -1.05 3.45
C SER A 92 -16.67 0.01 4.38
N LEU A 93 -16.09 1.22 4.36
CA LEU A 93 -16.58 2.39 5.10
C LEU A 93 -17.54 3.26 4.27
N CYS A 94 -17.68 2.96 2.98
CA CYS A 94 -18.65 3.50 2.03
C CYS A 94 -19.01 2.39 1.02
N ASP A 95 -19.95 2.63 0.09
CA ASP A 95 -20.21 1.67 -1.01
C ASP A 95 -18.91 1.47 -1.83
N PRO A 96 -18.32 0.26 -1.88
CA PRO A 96 -17.07 0.00 -2.59
C PRO A 96 -17.22 -0.13 -4.10
N ASN A 97 -18.45 -0.16 -4.64
CA ASN A 97 -18.69 -0.33 -6.06
C ASN A 97 -18.22 0.92 -6.83
N PRO A 98 -17.24 0.79 -7.75
CA PRO A 98 -16.77 1.93 -8.54
C PRO A 98 -17.81 2.49 -9.51
N GLN A 99 -18.88 1.74 -9.81
CA GLN A 99 -19.97 2.21 -10.65
C GLN A 99 -20.99 3.07 -9.90
N THR A 100 -20.98 3.04 -8.56
CA THR A 100 -21.85 3.89 -7.75
C THR A 100 -21.20 5.26 -7.59
N ASP A 101 -21.91 6.32 -7.98
CA ASP A 101 -21.51 7.68 -7.62
C ASP A 101 -21.92 7.97 -6.17
N ILE A 102 -20.94 8.22 -5.31
CA ILE A 102 -21.14 8.64 -3.92
C ILE A 102 -20.79 10.12 -3.72
N GLY A 103 -20.55 10.88 -4.79
CA GLY A 103 -20.16 12.29 -4.75
C GLY A 103 -18.67 12.54 -4.49
N THR A 104 -17.86 11.49 -4.32
CA THR A 104 -16.42 11.60 -4.11
C THR A 104 -15.66 10.35 -4.53
N ASN A 105 -14.33 10.47 -4.65
CA ASN A 105 -13.45 9.33 -4.90
C ASN A 105 -13.34 8.43 -3.66
N ARG A 106 -12.86 7.21 -3.88
CA ARG A 106 -12.56 6.20 -2.88
C ARG A 106 -11.07 5.93 -2.85
N MET A 107 -10.62 5.32 -1.77
CA MET A 107 -9.30 4.75 -1.66
C MET A 107 -9.44 3.29 -1.23
N VAL A 108 -8.75 2.39 -1.93
CA VAL A 108 -8.54 1.03 -1.48
C VAL A 108 -7.18 0.94 -0.81
N VAL A 109 -7.14 0.40 0.40
CA VAL A 109 -5.94 0.12 1.18
C VAL A 109 -5.77 -1.40 1.22
N VAL A 110 -4.62 -1.90 0.74
CA VAL A 110 -4.33 -3.33 0.71
C VAL A 110 -2.92 -3.59 1.20
N PHE A 111 -2.73 -4.75 1.83
CA PHE A 111 -1.40 -5.34 1.93
C PHE A 111 -1.14 -6.20 0.68
N THR A 112 -0.02 -5.97 -0.01
CA THR A 112 0.33 -6.70 -1.23
C THR A 112 1.84 -6.82 -1.37
N GLY A 113 2.29 -7.84 -2.11
CA GLY A 113 3.65 -7.90 -2.63
C GLY A 113 3.71 -7.60 -4.11
N ILE A 114 4.86 -7.11 -4.58
CA ILE A 114 5.14 -6.94 -6.01
C ILE A 114 6.36 -7.75 -6.42
N SER A 115 6.31 -8.29 -7.64
CA SER A 115 7.40 -9.02 -8.27
C SER A 115 7.63 -8.55 -9.70
N PRO A 116 8.87 -8.63 -10.21
CA PRO A 116 9.14 -8.34 -11.60
C PRO A 116 8.48 -9.37 -12.50
N TYR A 117 8.09 -8.95 -13.71
CA TYR A 117 7.41 -9.83 -14.66
C TYR A 117 8.24 -11.08 -15.06
N ARG A 118 9.57 -10.97 -15.14
CA ARG A 118 10.45 -12.06 -15.61
C ARG A 118 11.82 -12.06 -14.95
N GLY A 119 12.31 -13.25 -14.62
CA GLY A 119 13.73 -13.52 -14.30
C GLY A 119 14.28 -12.76 -13.09
N SER A 120 13.41 -12.37 -12.14
CA SER A 120 13.80 -11.56 -10.97
C SER A 120 14.43 -10.20 -11.33
N MET A 121 14.26 -9.71 -12.57
CA MET A 121 14.87 -8.46 -13.06
C MET A 121 13.84 -7.35 -13.22
N TRP A 122 13.90 -6.33 -12.35
CA TRP A 122 13.02 -5.16 -12.38
C TRP A 122 13.15 -4.31 -13.66
N SER A 123 14.32 -4.33 -14.30
CA SER A 123 14.53 -3.64 -15.59
C SER A 123 13.60 -4.15 -16.69
N GLN A 124 13.20 -5.43 -16.63
CA GLN A 124 12.30 -6.05 -17.62
C GLN A 124 10.81 -5.70 -17.39
N SER A 125 10.50 -5.13 -16.23
CA SER A 125 9.15 -4.65 -15.91
C SER A 125 8.82 -3.34 -16.64
N ARG A 126 9.82 -2.59 -17.11
CA ARG A 126 9.61 -1.40 -17.95
C ARG A 126 9.78 -1.77 -19.41
N ARG A 127 8.72 -1.62 -20.21
CA ARG A 127 8.75 -1.83 -21.67
C ARG A 127 8.29 -0.56 -22.38
N PRO A 128 8.69 -0.35 -23.64
CA PRO A 128 8.16 0.74 -24.44
C PRO A 128 6.62 0.74 -24.43
N GLY A 129 6.03 1.82 -23.94
CA GLY A 129 4.59 2.03 -23.88
C GLY A 129 3.81 1.20 -22.84
N CYS A 130 4.49 0.36 -22.03
CA CYS A 130 3.82 -0.51 -21.06
C CYS A 130 4.74 -0.94 -19.91
N GLY A 131 4.29 -0.75 -18.67
CA GLY A 131 4.86 -1.41 -17.50
C GLY A 131 4.22 -2.79 -17.29
N THR A 132 4.99 -3.82 -16.94
CA THR A 132 4.44 -5.13 -16.54
C THR A 132 4.98 -5.53 -15.19
N ILE A 133 4.09 -5.76 -14.22
CA ILE A 133 4.42 -6.08 -12.84
C ILE A 133 3.46 -7.14 -12.32
N ILE A 134 3.91 -7.98 -11.38
CA ILE A 134 3.06 -8.97 -10.73
C ILE A 134 2.70 -8.46 -9.34
N PHE A 135 1.41 -8.43 -9.02
CA PHE A 135 0.90 -8.18 -7.67
C PHE A 135 0.51 -9.48 -6.99
N HIS A 136 0.76 -9.60 -5.70
CA HIS A 136 0.41 -10.76 -4.88
C HIS A 136 -0.61 -10.33 -3.83
N LEU A 137 -1.81 -10.90 -3.92
CA LEU A 137 -2.89 -10.72 -2.95
C LEU A 137 -2.98 -11.96 -2.06
N LEU A 138 -3.17 -11.72 -0.77
CA LEU A 138 -3.19 -12.75 0.26
C LEU A 138 -4.60 -12.79 0.84
N ASP A 139 -5.24 -13.95 0.81
CA ASP A 139 -6.64 -14.11 1.23
C ASP A 139 -6.88 -13.82 2.71
N GLY A 140 -5.85 -13.96 3.56
CA GLY A 140 -5.89 -13.57 4.97
C GLY A 140 -5.69 -12.07 5.24
N CYS A 141 -5.41 -11.26 4.21
CA CYS A 141 -5.27 -9.80 4.33
C CYS A 141 -6.50 -9.11 3.71
N PRO A 142 -7.38 -8.49 4.52
CA PRO A 142 -8.55 -7.79 3.97
C PRO A 142 -8.13 -6.52 3.24
N ALA A 143 -8.91 -6.12 2.23
CA ALA A 143 -8.87 -4.79 1.65
C ALA A 143 -9.75 -3.84 2.47
N LEU A 144 -9.30 -2.60 2.68
CA LEU A 144 -10.09 -1.54 3.31
C LEU A 144 -10.49 -0.51 2.24
N VAL A 145 -11.77 -0.15 2.18
CA VAL A 145 -12.28 0.89 1.28
C VAL A 145 -12.86 2.04 2.09
N LEU A 146 -12.41 3.26 1.80
CA LEU A 146 -12.91 4.47 2.44
C LEU A 146 -13.13 5.61 1.42
N PRO A 147 -14.11 6.50 1.63
CA PRO A 147 -14.30 7.67 0.78
C PRO A 147 -13.23 8.71 1.11
N VAL A 148 -12.68 9.35 0.09
CA VAL A 148 -11.57 10.31 0.23
C VAL A 148 -11.87 11.62 -0.50
N THR A 149 -11.33 12.71 0.01
CA THR A 149 -11.43 14.05 -0.58
C THR A 149 -10.60 14.17 -1.87
N ASN A 150 -10.80 15.25 -2.62
CA ASN A 150 -9.98 15.59 -3.80
C ASN A 150 -8.48 15.82 -3.49
N ARG A 151 -8.11 15.96 -2.21
CA ARG A 151 -6.72 16.06 -1.75
C ARG A 151 -5.99 14.72 -1.71
N ALA A 152 -6.70 13.60 -1.83
CA ALA A 152 -6.09 12.29 -1.78
C ALA A 152 -5.15 12.06 -2.98
N PRO A 153 -3.96 11.47 -2.76
CA PRO A 153 -3.04 11.13 -3.84
C PRO A 153 -3.62 10.04 -4.74
N ILE A 154 -3.02 9.85 -5.92
CA ILE A 154 -3.37 8.76 -6.83
C ILE A 154 -3.04 7.41 -6.19
N CYS A 155 -1.85 7.34 -5.60
CA CYS A 155 -1.33 6.17 -4.89
C CYS A 155 -0.56 6.64 -3.67
N ALA A 156 -0.52 5.84 -2.62
CA ALA A 156 0.35 6.04 -1.48
C ALA A 156 0.86 4.69 -0.95
N TRP A 157 1.92 4.69 -0.16
CA TRP A 157 2.37 3.48 0.53
C TRP A 157 3.04 3.81 1.86
N SER A 158 2.94 2.87 2.79
CA SER A 158 3.73 2.86 4.02
C SER A 158 5.14 2.35 3.71
N PRO A 159 6.22 2.92 4.26
CA PRO A 159 7.59 2.48 3.96
C PRO A 159 7.93 1.10 4.55
N TRP A 160 7.12 0.62 5.49
CA TRP A 160 7.38 -0.63 6.22
C TRP A 160 7.10 -1.84 5.34
N THR A 161 8.10 -2.72 5.27
CA THR A 161 8.05 -3.96 4.50
C THR A 161 7.71 -5.17 5.37
N LEU A 162 7.24 -6.25 4.73
CA LEU A 162 7.03 -7.54 5.39
C LEU A 162 8.32 -8.09 6.02
N SER A 163 9.48 -7.82 5.41
CA SER A 163 10.79 -8.18 5.96
C SER A 163 10.98 -7.56 7.35
N GLN A 164 10.75 -6.25 7.46
CA GLN A 164 10.88 -5.51 8.73
C GLN A 164 9.83 -5.95 9.77
N MET A 165 8.60 -6.23 9.34
CA MET A 165 7.54 -6.79 10.19
C MET A 165 7.99 -8.11 10.84
N ARG A 166 8.53 -9.04 10.04
CA ARG A 166 9.02 -10.34 10.52
C ARG A 166 10.22 -10.19 11.45
N THR A 167 11.20 -9.36 11.08
CA THR A 167 12.37 -9.12 11.92
C THR A 167 11.97 -8.62 13.31
N ALA A 168 10.99 -7.72 13.40
CA ALA A 168 10.50 -7.23 14.67
C ALA A 168 9.75 -8.31 15.49
N GLN A 169 8.98 -9.19 14.84
CA GLN A 169 8.28 -10.29 15.52
C GLN A 169 9.23 -11.30 16.19
N HIS A 170 10.43 -11.48 15.61
CA HIS A 170 11.44 -12.41 16.11
C HIS A 170 12.53 -11.72 16.95
N ALA A 171 12.41 -10.42 17.23
CA ALA A 171 13.40 -9.68 18.00
C ALA A 171 13.35 -10.09 19.49
N ILE A 172 14.51 -10.42 20.06
CA ILE A 172 14.66 -10.82 21.48
C ILE A 172 14.26 -9.67 22.42
N ASN A 173 14.53 -8.42 22.00
CA ASN A 173 14.07 -7.21 22.66
C ASN A 173 13.16 -6.42 21.70
N PRO A 174 11.85 -6.34 21.96
CA PRO A 174 10.95 -5.57 21.12
C PRO A 174 11.41 -4.11 21.11
N GLN A 175 11.60 -3.55 19.92
CA GLN A 175 11.99 -2.15 19.78
C GLN A 175 10.82 -1.25 20.17
N VAL A 176 11.14 -0.16 20.87
CA VAL A 176 10.15 0.85 21.26
C VAL A 176 9.77 1.66 20.02
N ALA A 177 8.49 2.03 19.89
CA ALA A 177 8.03 2.90 18.81
C ALA A 177 8.92 4.17 18.72
N GLY A 178 9.38 4.51 17.52
CA GLY A 178 10.23 5.69 17.28
C GLY A 178 11.74 5.49 17.48
N THR A 179 12.23 4.29 17.84
CA THR A 179 13.69 4.04 18.04
C THR A 179 14.41 3.48 16.81
N GLY A 180 13.83 3.59 15.62
CA GLY A 180 14.43 3.15 14.34
C GLY A 180 14.09 1.72 13.89
N GLY A 181 13.39 0.95 14.72
CA GLY A 181 12.84 -0.37 14.37
C GLY A 181 11.36 -0.30 13.97
N TYR A 182 10.86 -1.39 13.37
CA TYR A 182 9.43 -1.54 13.09
C TYR A 182 8.64 -1.73 14.40
N SER A 183 7.52 -1.02 14.52
CA SER A 183 6.46 -1.26 15.52
C SER A 183 5.10 -1.25 14.81
N ALA A 184 4.27 -2.24 15.12
CA ALA A 184 2.93 -2.35 14.55
C ALA A 184 2.01 -1.22 15.04
N GLU A 185 2.14 -0.81 16.32
CA GLU A 185 1.39 0.32 16.87
C GLU A 185 1.79 1.62 16.17
N TRP A 186 3.09 1.81 15.93
CA TRP A 186 3.60 2.98 15.24
C TRP A 186 3.10 3.06 13.79
N GLN A 187 3.17 1.95 13.04
CA GLN A 187 2.63 1.92 11.68
C GLN A 187 1.11 2.15 11.68
N HIS A 188 0.38 1.59 12.65
CA HIS A 188 -1.05 1.79 12.81
C HIS A 188 -1.40 3.27 13.00
N GLU A 189 -0.71 3.94 13.92
CA GLU A 189 -0.87 5.36 14.20
C GLU A 189 -0.58 6.21 12.95
N GLN A 190 0.56 5.97 12.31
CA GLN A 190 0.98 6.64 11.08
C GLN A 190 -0.05 6.54 9.94
N ILE A 191 -0.64 5.34 9.74
CA ILE A 191 -1.66 5.14 8.71
C ILE A 191 -2.96 5.84 9.10
N CYS A 192 -3.41 5.71 10.36
CA CYS A 192 -4.66 6.32 10.81
C CYS A 192 -4.59 7.85 10.76
N GLU A 193 -3.52 8.45 11.26
CA GLU A 193 -3.31 9.90 11.24
C GLU A 193 -3.32 10.42 9.80
N TRP A 194 -2.60 9.74 8.90
CA TRP A 194 -2.60 10.16 7.49
C TRP A 194 -3.97 9.98 6.82
N LEU A 195 -4.67 8.86 7.02
CA LEU A 195 -6.00 8.64 6.44
C LEU A 195 -7.02 9.67 6.93
N ASP A 196 -6.94 10.11 8.19
CA ASP A 196 -7.81 11.15 8.75
C ASP A 196 -7.69 12.49 8.00
N THR A 197 -6.50 12.80 7.46
CA THR A 197 -6.30 14.04 6.67
C THR A 197 -7.01 14.02 5.31
N ILE A 198 -7.31 12.84 4.77
CA ILE A 198 -7.86 12.69 3.42
C ILE A 198 -9.27 12.08 3.39
N VAL A 199 -9.75 11.48 4.47
CA VAL A 199 -11.08 10.85 4.52
C VAL A 199 -12.19 11.89 4.32
N SER A 200 -13.22 11.51 3.56
CA SER A 200 -14.41 12.35 3.39
C SER A 200 -15.52 11.88 4.31
N VAL A 201 -15.56 12.44 5.53
CA VAL A 201 -16.46 11.99 6.61
C VAL A 201 -17.94 12.02 6.20
N GLN A 202 -18.36 13.05 5.45
CA GLN A 202 -19.74 13.20 4.98
C GLN A 202 -20.22 12.09 4.02
N HIS A 203 -19.28 11.40 3.35
CA HIS A 203 -19.58 10.32 2.39
C HIS A 203 -19.38 8.92 2.99
N LEU A 204 -19.04 8.83 4.27
CA LEU A 204 -19.06 7.55 4.98
C LEU A 204 -20.48 7.01 5.06
N SER A 205 -20.62 5.69 5.12
CA SER A 205 -21.90 5.03 5.38
C SER A 205 -22.53 5.59 6.66
N PRO A 206 -23.85 5.87 6.69
CA PRO A 206 -24.51 6.51 7.84
C PRO A 206 -24.27 5.80 9.18
N ALA A 207 -24.16 4.47 9.17
CA ALA A 207 -23.88 3.66 10.35
C ALA A 207 -22.48 3.88 10.97
N ILE A 208 -21.54 4.46 10.21
CA ILE A 208 -20.13 4.62 10.59
C ILE A 208 -19.81 6.06 10.98
N GLN A 209 -20.50 7.06 10.39
CA GLN A 209 -20.17 8.49 10.54
C GLN A 209 -19.92 8.92 11.99
N GLY A 210 -20.79 8.55 12.94
CA GLY A 210 -20.67 8.94 14.35
C GLY A 210 -19.57 8.20 15.15
N ARG A 211 -18.91 7.20 14.56
CA ARG A 211 -17.86 6.38 15.19
C ARG A 211 -16.71 6.05 14.25
N TYR A 212 -16.49 6.90 13.25
CA TYR A 212 -15.59 6.57 12.15
C TYR A 212 -14.15 6.38 12.62
N VAL A 213 -13.68 7.14 13.62
CA VAL A 213 -12.33 7.02 14.17
C VAL A 213 -12.09 5.62 14.74
N GLU A 214 -13.02 5.10 15.54
CA GLU A 214 -12.95 3.75 16.11
C GLU A 214 -12.97 2.68 15.00
N VAL A 215 -13.88 2.82 14.03
CA VAL A 215 -14.05 1.87 12.93
C VAL A 215 -12.84 1.87 12.00
N LEU A 216 -12.30 3.05 11.67
CA LEU A 216 -11.09 3.22 10.87
C LEU A 216 -9.91 2.57 11.58
N GLY A 217 -9.69 2.90 12.86
CA GLY A 217 -8.62 2.32 13.66
C GLY A 217 -8.69 0.79 13.67
N ARG A 218 -9.85 0.20 13.95
CA ARG A 218 -10.02 -1.27 13.91
C ARG A 218 -9.80 -1.85 12.53
N SER A 219 -10.27 -1.18 11.47
CA SER A 219 -10.11 -1.66 10.10
C SER A 219 -8.64 -1.68 9.68
N VAL A 220 -7.88 -0.64 10.01
CA VAL A 220 -6.42 -0.58 9.79
C VAL A 220 -5.72 -1.68 10.59
N SER A 221 -6.11 -1.90 11.86
CA SER A 221 -5.58 -3.01 12.66
C SER A 221 -5.82 -4.37 12.02
N LEU A 222 -7.00 -4.61 11.42
CA LEU A 222 -7.29 -5.86 10.73
C LEU A 222 -6.41 -6.08 9.49
N VAL A 223 -6.14 -5.04 8.71
CA VAL A 223 -5.19 -5.10 7.58
C VAL A 223 -3.78 -5.45 8.07
N LEU A 224 -3.30 -4.75 9.10
CA LEU A 224 -1.98 -4.98 9.70
C LEU A 224 -1.85 -6.38 10.33
N ASN A 225 -2.86 -6.82 11.08
CA ASN A 225 -2.87 -8.13 11.70
C ASN A 225 -2.88 -9.26 10.65
N GLY A 226 -3.55 -9.06 9.51
CA GLY A 226 -3.47 -9.97 8.38
C GLY A 226 -2.03 -10.12 7.87
N ALA A 227 -1.30 -9.00 7.73
CA ALA A 227 0.10 -8.99 7.33
C ALA A 227 1.03 -9.66 8.37
N LEU A 228 0.84 -9.37 9.66
CA LEU A 228 1.61 -9.95 10.76
C LEU A 228 1.36 -11.46 10.92
N ALA A 229 0.18 -11.95 10.54
CA ALA A 229 -0.15 -13.37 10.58
C ALA A 229 0.56 -14.20 9.48
N LEU A 230 1.17 -13.54 8.49
CA LEU A 230 1.84 -14.21 7.37
C LEU A 230 3.08 -15.01 7.77
N ASP A 231 3.70 -14.71 8.90
CA ASP A 231 4.85 -15.47 9.41
C ASP A 231 4.54 -16.98 9.55
N LYS A 232 3.28 -17.31 9.89
CA LYS A 232 2.79 -18.68 10.06
C LYS A 232 2.41 -19.38 8.75
N CYS A 233 2.57 -18.72 7.62
CA CYS A 233 2.06 -19.17 6.32
C CYS A 233 3.17 -19.71 5.40
N GLN A 234 4.34 -20.07 5.91
CA GLN A 234 5.36 -20.75 5.10
C GLN A 234 4.97 -22.22 4.88
N PRO A 235 5.10 -22.79 3.66
CA PRO A 235 5.83 -22.28 2.49
C PRO A 235 4.97 -21.51 1.46
N LEU A 236 3.69 -21.24 1.73
CA LEU A 236 2.72 -20.64 0.79
C LEU A 236 3.22 -19.33 0.15
N LEU A 237 4.08 -18.61 0.87
CA LEU A 237 4.64 -17.33 0.45
C LEU A 237 5.82 -17.43 -0.53
N GLY A 238 6.20 -18.62 -1.02
CA GLY A 238 7.50 -18.87 -1.66
C GLY A 238 7.94 -17.90 -2.77
N LYS A 239 7.03 -17.32 -3.57
CA LYS A 239 7.37 -16.33 -4.62
C LYS A 239 7.24 -14.87 -4.18
N LEU A 240 6.78 -14.62 -2.96
CA LEU A 240 6.59 -13.30 -2.39
C LEU A 240 7.95 -12.79 -1.89
N ASP A 241 8.44 -11.71 -2.49
CA ASP A 241 9.59 -10.98 -1.98
C ASP A 241 9.17 -10.14 -0.76
N PRO A 242 9.65 -10.45 0.46
CA PRO A 242 9.25 -9.74 1.66
C PRO A 242 9.80 -8.29 1.72
N GLU A 243 10.82 -7.94 0.95
CA GLU A 243 11.32 -6.56 0.83
C GLU A 243 10.54 -5.74 -0.19
N ARG A 244 9.60 -6.37 -0.89
CA ARG A 244 8.73 -5.79 -1.89
C ARG A 244 7.27 -6.08 -1.57
N ALA A 245 6.97 -6.29 -0.30
CA ALA A 245 5.61 -6.45 0.22
C ALA A 245 5.35 -5.50 1.38
N GLY A 246 4.19 -4.86 1.37
CA GLY A 246 3.80 -3.85 2.34
C GLY A 246 2.39 -3.31 2.08
N ILE A 247 2.02 -2.24 2.80
CA ILE A 247 0.72 -1.60 2.63
C ILE A 247 0.81 -0.53 1.55
N VAL A 248 -0.10 -0.63 0.58
CA VAL A 248 -0.29 0.35 -0.51
C VAL A 248 -1.74 0.80 -0.54
N MET A 249 -1.94 2.02 -1.01
CA MET A 249 -3.25 2.66 -1.15
C MET A 249 -3.41 3.19 -2.57
N PHE A 250 -4.56 2.91 -3.20
CA PHE A 250 -4.89 3.42 -4.53
C PHE A 250 -6.22 4.16 -4.52
N ARG A 251 -6.27 5.32 -5.16
CA ARG A 251 -7.48 6.12 -5.34
C ARG A 251 -8.24 5.69 -6.60
N TYR A 252 -9.57 5.61 -6.50
CA TYR A 252 -10.49 5.31 -7.60
C TYR A 252 -11.89 5.90 -7.38
#